data_AF-A0A0F9FN96-F1
#
_entry.id   AF-A0A0F9FN96-F1
#
_cell.length_a   1.000
_cell.length_b   1.000
_cell.length_c   1.000
_cell.angle_alpha   90.00
_cell.angle_beta   90.00
_cell.angle_gamma   90.00
#
_symmetry.space_group_name_H-M   'P 1'
#
loop_
_entity.id
_entity.type
_entity.pdbx_description
1 polymer ?
#
loop_
_entity_poly.entity_id
_entity_poly.type
_entity_poly.pdbx_seq_one_letter_code
_entity_poly.pdbx_strand_id
1 'polypeptide(L)' 'GDEVTVQAGPEGVRFLLISGAPIEEPVAWHGPIVMNTRAELQQAMRDLNNGTFIRPAH' A
#
# COMPACT_ATOMS: atom_id res chain seq x y z
N GLY A 1 14.06 18.77 -0.79
CA GLY A 1 15.15 17.87 -0.35
C GLY A 1 15.55 17.14 -1.59
N ASP A 2 16.66 17.55 -2.21
CA ASP A 2 16.78 17.45 -3.66
C ASP A 2 17.76 16.36 -4.09
N GLU A 3 18.42 15.71 -3.13
CA GLU A 3 19.42 14.67 -3.39
C GLU A 3 19.40 13.57 -2.31
N VAL A 4 19.68 12.34 -2.74
CA VAL A 4 20.00 11.19 -1.89
C VAL A 4 21.37 10.66 -2.31
N THR A 5 22.36 10.72 -1.42
CA THR A 5 23.70 10.16 -1.66
C THR A 5 23.80 8.76 -1.05
N VAL A 6 24.33 7.81 -1.83
CA VAL A 6 24.58 6.43 -1.37
C VAL A 6 26.03 6.06 -1.60
N GLN A 7 26.70 5.55 -0.56
CA GLN A 7 28.06 5.04 -0.63
C GLN A 7 28.10 3.57 -0.22
N ALA A 8 28.62 2.71 -1.09
CA ALA A 8 28.77 1.29 -0.84
C ALA A 8 30.16 0.98 -0.23
N GLY A 9 30.22 -0.06 0.61
CA GLY A 9 31.49 -0.62 1.09
C GLY A 9 32.14 -1.59 0.09
N PRO A 10 33.24 -2.27 0.48
CA PRO A 10 33.98 -3.19 -0.38
C PRO A 10 33.15 -4.33 -0.98
N GLU A 11 32.14 -4.82 -0.24
CA GLU A 11 31.23 -5.89 -0.65
C GLU A 11 30.03 -5.38 -1.48
N GLY A 12 29.99 -4.09 -1.80
CA GLY A 12 28.91 -3.45 -2.54
C GLY A 12 27.62 -3.25 -1.73
N VAL A 13 26.55 -2.84 -2.42
CA VAL A 13 25.21 -2.64 -1.84
C VAL A 13 24.14 -3.03 -2.86
N ARG A 14 23.01 -3.55 -2.38
CA ARG A 14 21.78 -3.71 -3.16
C ARG A 14 20.66 -2.98 -2.43
N PHE A 15 20.07 -1.96 -3.07
CA PHE A 15 19.01 -1.16 -2.47
C PHE A 15 17.92 -0.82 -3.50
N LEU A 16 16.74 -0.49 -2.99
CA LEU A 16 15.64 0.10 -3.75
C LEU A 16 15.35 1.48 -3.16
N LEU A 17 15.36 2.50 -4.01
CA LEU A 17 14.86 3.83 -3.67
C LEU A 17 13.49 4.00 -4.32
N ILE A 18 12.45 4.15 -3.49
CA ILE A 18 11.08 4.37 -3.94
C ILE A 18 10.65 5.75 -3.42
N SER A 19 10.16 6.60 -4.32
CA SER A 19 9.57 7.89 -4.00
C SER A 19 8.21 8.03 -4.68
N GLY A 20 7.36 8.87 -4.12
CA GLY A 20 6.02 9.14 -4.65
C GLY A 20 5.44 10.38 -3.99
N ALA A 21 4.57 11.08 -4.70
CA ALA A 21 3.80 12.17 -4.11
C ALA A 21 2.87 11.63 -3.02
N PRO A 22 2.69 12.34 -1.89
CA PRO A 22 1.66 11.99 -0.92
C PRO A 22 0.28 11.93 -1.60
N ILE A 23 -0.48 10.88 -1.31
CA ILE A 23 -1.85 10.72 -1.81
C ILE A 23 -2.82 11.64 -1.04
N GLU A 24 -2.44 12.06 0.17
CA GLU A 24 -3.22 12.97 1.04
C GLU A 24 -4.63 12.47 1.40
N GLU A 25 -4.84 11.15 1.34
CA GLU A 25 -6.10 10.52 1.72
C GLU A 25 -5.96 9.76 3.06
N PRO A 26 -7.05 9.64 3.84
CA PRO A 26 -7.07 8.78 5.01
C PRO A 26 -6.71 7.34 4.65
N VAL A 27 -6.03 6.64 5.56
CA VAL A 27 -5.66 5.23 5.40
C VAL A 27 -6.31 4.41 6.51
N ALA A 28 -7.14 3.45 6.12
CA ALA A 28 -7.68 2.41 6.96
C ALA A 28 -7.13 1.05 6.50
N TRP A 29 -6.43 0.32 7.39
CA TRP A 29 -5.75 -0.93 7.04
C TRP A 29 -6.09 -2.07 8.01
N HIS A 30 -6.30 -3.27 7.46
CA HIS A 30 -6.51 -4.51 8.20
C HIS A 30 -6.13 -5.71 7.32
N GLY A 31 -5.09 -6.45 7.72
CA GLY A 31 -4.63 -7.63 7.00
C GLY A 31 -4.30 -7.31 5.54
N PRO A 32 -4.90 -8.01 4.56
CA PRO A 32 -4.59 -7.82 3.14
C PRO A 32 -5.33 -6.63 2.49
N ILE A 33 -6.15 -5.89 3.24
CA ILE A 33 -7.04 -4.86 2.68
C ILE A 33 -6.70 -3.47 3.19
N VAL A 34 -6.48 -2.54 2.26
CA VAL A 34 -6.31 -1.09 2.50
C VAL A 34 -7.47 -0.34 1.85
N MET A 35 -8.10 0.57 2.58
CA MET A 35 -9.21 1.45 2.16
C MET A 35 -9.03 2.85 2.76
N ASN A 36 -9.93 3.79 2.48
CA ASN A 36 -9.85 5.14 3.06
C ASN A 36 -10.52 5.23 4.44
N THR A 37 -11.63 4.52 4.66
CA THR A 37 -12.42 4.59 5.90
C THR A 37 -12.57 3.24 6.61
N ARG A 38 -12.89 3.29 7.91
CA ARG A 38 -13.20 2.07 8.70
C ARG A 38 -14.44 1.34 8.15
N ALA A 39 -15.42 2.08 7.67
CA ALA A 39 -16.67 1.52 7.13
C ALA A 39 -16.41 0.73 5.84
N GLU A 40 -15.64 1.29 4.91
CA GLU A 40 -15.20 0.59 3.69
C GLU A 40 -14.41 -0.66 4.03
N LEU A 41 -13.49 -0.58 5.00
CA LEU A 41 -12.69 -1.71 5.42
C LEU A 41 -13.55 -2.84 6.02
N GLN A 42 -14.56 -2.50 6.83
CA GLN A 42 -15.50 -3.50 7.35
C GLN A 42 -16.33 -4.14 6.23
N GLN A 43 -16.75 -3.36 5.23
CA GLN A 43 -17.47 -3.88 4.08
C GLN A 43 -16.58 -4.82 3.26
N ALA A 44 -15.36 -4.39 2.95
CA ALA A 44 -14.37 -5.16 2.22
C ALA A 44 -14.03 -6.49 2.88
N MET A 45 -13.93 -6.51 4.22
CA MET A 45 -13.75 -7.77 4.96
C MET A 45 -14.97 -8.67 4.90
N ARG A 46 -16.20 -8.13 4.95
CA ARG A 46 -17.41 -8.94 4.74
C ARG A 46 -17.41 -9.55 3.34
N ASP A 47 -17.08 -8.77 2.33
CA ASP A 47 -17.05 -9.24 0.94
C ASP A 47 -15.97 -10.32 0.74
N LEU A 48 -14.80 -10.16 1.37
CA LEU A 48 -13.76 -11.20 1.35
C LEU A 48 -14.22 -12.49 2.04
N ASN A 49 -14.83 -12.38 3.21
CA ASN A 49 -15.34 -13.55 3.95
C ASN A 49 -16.48 -14.26 3.20
N ASN A 50 -17.28 -13.50 2.44
CA ASN A 50 -18.38 -14.03 1.65
C ASN A 50 -17.95 -14.50 0.24
N GLY A 51 -16.68 -14.32 -0.13
CA GLY A 51 -16.17 -14.66 -1.46
C GLY A 51 -16.68 -13.73 -2.58
N THR A 52 -17.25 -12.57 -2.24
CA THR A 52 -17.82 -11.58 -3.18
C THR A 52 -16.94 -10.36 -3.40
N PHE A 53 -15.70 -10.38 -2.90
CA PHE A 53 -14.77 -9.26 -2.98
C PHE A 53 -14.44 -8.84 -4.42
N ILE A 54 -14.25 -9.81 -5.32
CA ILE A 54 -14.01 -9.55 -6.74
C ILE A 54 -15.37 -9.46 -7.42
N ARG A 55 -15.66 -8.30 -8.01
CA ARG A 55 -16.84 -8.10 -8.86
C ARG A 55 -16.40 -8.19 -10.32
N PRO A 56 -17.10 -8.94 -11.18
CA PRO A 56 -16.82 -8.92 -12.61
C PRO A 56 -16.98 -7.50 -13.15
N ALA A 57 -16.02 -7.05 -13.96
CA ALA A 57 -16.21 -5.85 -14.75
C ALA A 57 -17.35 -6.10 -15.75
N HIS A 58 -18.31 -5.19 -15.81
CA HIS A 58 -19.37 -5.19 -16.82
C HIS A 58 -18.81 -4.87 -18.20
#